data_AF-A0A847VX14-F1
#
_entry.id   AF-A0A847VX14-F1
#
_cell.length_a   1.000
_cell.length_b   1.000
_cell.length_c   1.000
_cell.angle_alpha   90.00
_cell.angle_beta   90.00
_cell.angle_gamma   90.00
#
_symmetry.space_group_name_H-M   'P 1'
#
loop_
_entity.id
_entity.type
_entity.pdbx_description
1 polymer ?
#
loop_
_entity_poly.entity_id
_entity_poly.type
_entity_poly.pdbx_seq_one_letter_code
_entity_poly.pdbx_strand_id
1 'polypeptide(L)'
;MDKKISKIEYLQFEKENFDFMDAESINLNRINWNVSVLDLQNFYGNEYLNYRVIKTKKGRYIKVPKLKENIEKTIKVNRKQKIKTHRFTDTEVKQQLELFNKIFDIKDNVFVRLLCKKTGEYYSYPVAALKDFNKLKSILNSNRFNLKEDLMYTFNTYNNLKSSTNKDLHLLTGIAIDVDFTEVRRFRSKDPLDIIKVLEKIEFDKTIPTPQLIEYGRNLRLIYTLEKVPATVASKKLANRLATVIGERLSDYGGSKQPLTTYGRVIGSINSKSGQVIKAMYLQQERYTLKELQEKWLEPLPEWYPEWKNKTNRKVIKFGKNFNKYANYYKYNKLRISDFYKIQEFYKEDNDCDGFRRFLCFQVRNHAILSGMEHGEAEKLMKDFNNNFNKPLSWRVIERDTRNVERKQYYYKSKTILNYIGITQEEEIILSLQGILSKEEKARRNNIRTKQAQKAKYRDASGLTKTEIKRLNEFIKIAELELQGLSLRAIAKELGKSPSTLSEKINKTYDKINYKEILEEVQQGLYKNIRVIG
;
A
#
# COMPACT_ATOMS: atom_id res chain seq x y z
N MET A 1 -54.24 -0.86 75.53
CA MET A 1 -54.15 -0.87 74.05
C MET A 1 -52.69 -0.67 73.70
N ASP A 2 -51.95 -1.78 73.58
CA ASP A 2 -50.51 -1.71 73.37
C ASP A 2 -50.21 -1.43 71.90
N LYS A 3 -49.68 -0.24 71.62
CA LYS A 3 -49.15 0.09 70.30
C LYS A 3 -47.92 -0.78 70.07
N LYS A 4 -48.03 -1.79 69.20
CA LYS A 4 -46.86 -2.52 68.68
C LYS A 4 -45.98 -1.53 67.93
N ILE A 5 -44.77 -1.30 68.45
CA ILE A 5 -43.71 -0.54 67.77
C ILE A 5 -43.44 -1.21 66.41
N SER A 6 -43.27 -0.43 65.34
CA SER A 6 -42.98 -0.95 64.02
C SER A 6 -41.50 -1.33 63.89
N LYS A 7 -41.21 -2.25 62.97
CA LYS A 7 -39.85 -2.71 62.66
C LYS A 7 -38.89 -1.58 62.28
N ILE A 8 -39.40 -0.56 61.60
CA ILE A 8 -38.62 0.63 61.19
C ILE A 8 -38.31 1.48 62.42
N GLU A 9 -39.27 1.69 63.31
CA GLU A 9 -39.06 2.43 64.56
C GLU A 9 -38.04 1.74 65.47
N TYR A 10 -38.05 0.39 65.53
CA TYR A 10 -37.00 -0.36 66.23
C TYR A 10 -35.61 -0.14 65.61
N LEU A 11 -35.48 -0.21 64.28
CA LEU A 11 -34.20 0.02 63.60
C LEU A 11 -33.68 1.45 63.79
N GLN A 12 -34.58 2.42 63.91
CA GLN A 12 -34.26 3.81 64.19
C GLN A 12 -33.74 3.97 65.62
N PHE A 13 -34.42 3.36 66.59
CA PHE A 13 -33.97 3.26 67.97
C PHE A 13 -32.59 2.57 68.10
N GLU A 14 -32.39 1.45 67.40
CA GLU A 14 -31.13 0.71 67.37
C GLU A 14 -29.99 1.55 66.78
N LYS A 15 -30.26 2.36 65.75
CA LYS A 15 -29.27 3.29 65.17
C LYS A 15 -28.89 4.41 66.14
N GLU A 16 -29.86 4.99 66.82
CA GLU A 16 -29.64 6.11 67.75
C GLU A 16 -28.93 5.69 69.04
N ASN A 17 -29.11 4.44 69.46
CA ASN A 17 -28.61 3.92 70.74
C ASN A 17 -27.54 2.83 70.57
N PHE A 18 -27.01 2.63 69.36
CA PHE A 18 -26.10 1.51 69.02
C PHE A 18 -24.91 1.39 69.96
N ASP A 19 -24.31 2.52 70.38
CA ASP A 19 -23.13 2.54 71.24
C ASP A 19 -23.42 2.19 72.71
N PHE A 20 -24.70 2.17 73.11
CA PHE A 20 -25.15 1.84 74.47
C PHE A 20 -25.79 0.44 74.58
N MET A 21 -25.87 -0.30 73.46
CA MET A 21 -26.45 -1.64 73.40
C MET A 21 -25.36 -2.71 73.22
N ASP A 22 -25.46 -3.82 73.94
CA ASP A 22 -24.56 -4.96 73.74
C ASP A 22 -24.97 -5.81 72.52
N ALA A 23 -24.00 -6.51 71.94
CA ALA A 23 -24.18 -7.24 70.68
C ALA A 23 -25.15 -8.43 70.77
N GLU A 24 -25.32 -9.02 71.95
CA GLU A 24 -26.19 -10.16 72.17
C GLU A 24 -27.65 -9.71 72.26
N SER A 25 -27.90 -8.62 72.99
CA SER A 25 -29.20 -7.93 73.05
C SER A 25 -29.66 -7.44 71.68
N ILE A 26 -28.76 -6.87 70.86
CA ILE A 26 -29.09 -6.44 69.48
C ILE A 26 -29.57 -7.62 68.64
N ASN A 27 -28.88 -8.76 68.69
CA ASN A 27 -29.28 -9.93 67.91
C ASN A 27 -30.60 -10.52 68.39
N LEU A 28 -30.82 -10.61 69.71
CA LEU A 28 -32.07 -11.11 70.28
C LEU A 28 -33.25 -10.23 69.88
N ASN A 29 -33.08 -8.90 69.97
CA ASN A 29 -34.12 -7.95 69.61
C ASN A 29 -34.44 -7.98 68.11
N ARG A 30 -33.43 -8.08 67.24
CA ARG A 30 -33.65 -8.25 65.79
C ARG A 30 -34.45 -9.51 65.46
N ILE A 31 -34.23 -10.62 66.17
CA ILE A 31 -35.05 -11.83 66.04
C ILE A 31 -36.48 -11.57 66.50
N ASN A 32 -36.65 -10.96 67.67
CA ASN A 32 -37.96 -10.65 68.26
C ASN A 32 -38.80 -9.71 67.38
N TRP A 33 -38.16 -8.73 66.73
CA TRP A 33 -38.79 -7.78 65.80
C TRP A 33 -38.81 -8.27 64.34
N ASN A 34 -38.41 -9.53 64.10
CA ASN A 34 -38.37 -10.19 62.80
C ASN A 34 -37.61 -9.37 61.73
N VAL A 35 -36.45 -8.83 62.09
CA VAL A 35 -35.54 -8.05 61.24
C VAL A 35 -34.66 -8.98 60.41
N SER A 36 -34.85 -8.96 59.09
CA SER A 36 -34.02 -9.72 58.16
C SER A 36 -32.79 -8.92 57.72
N VAL A 37 -31.83 -9.63 57.14
CA VAL A 37 -30.62 -9.01 56.55
C VAL A 37 -30.97 -8.01 55.45
N LEU A 38 -32.04 -8.26 54.68
CA LEU A 38 -32.49 -7.36 53.62
C LEU A 38 -33.05 -6.06 54.20
N ASP A 39 -33.75 -6.12 55.34
CA ASP A 39 -34.26 -4.91 56.00
C ASP A 39 -33.13 -4.04 56.54
N LEU A 40 -32.08 -4.66 57.07
CA LEU A 40 -30.90 -3.94 57.54
C LEU A 40 -30.11 -3.32 56.38
N GLN A 41 -29.98 -4.03 55.26
CA GLN A 41 -29.38 -3.48 54.03
C GLN A 41 -30.21 -2.33 53.46
N ASN A 42 -31.54 -2.43 53.48
CA ASN A 42 -32.42 -1.38 52.99
C ASN A 42 -32.41 -0.14 53.92
N PHE A 43 -32.31 -0.34 55.24
CA PHE A 43 -32.34 0.75 56.22
C PHE A 43 -30.99 1.46 56.40
N TYR A 44 -29.88 0.71 56.50
CA TYR A 44 -28.53 1.26 56.70
C TYR A 44 -27.75 1.46 55.38
N GLY A 45 -28.25 0.94 54.25
CA GLY A 45 -27.61 1.11 52.95
C GLY A 45 -26.16 0.58 52.91
N ASN A 46 -25.28 1.33 52.26
CA ASN A 46 -23.85 1.01 52.13
C ASN A 46 -23.09 0.96 53.47
N GLU A 47 -23.68 1.49 54.56
CA GLU A 47 -23.07 1.50 55.90
C GLU A 47 -23.20 0.15 56.63
N TYR A 48 -24.01 -0.79 56.12
CA TYR A 48 -24.26 -2.10 56.75
C TYR A 48 -23.06 -3.09 56.69
N LEU A 49 -21.87 -2.64 56.25
CA LEU A 49 -20.69 -3.50 56.12
C LEU A 49 -20.11 -3.91 57.49
N ASN A 50 -20.52 -5.08 57.98
CA ASN A 50 -20.04 -5.73 59.21
C ASN A 50 -18.50 -5.72 59.37
N TYR A 51 -18.02 -5.07 60.44
CA TYR A 51 -16.61 -5.05 60.85
C TYR A 51 -16.26 -6.20 61.80
N ARG A 52 -15.02 -6.70 61.79
CA ARG A 52 -14.46 -7.51 62.89
C ARG A 52 -13.37 -6.74 63.63
N VAL A 53 -13.29 -6.92 64.94
CA VAL A 53 -12.23 -6.32 65.77
C VAL A 53 -11.04 -7.28 65.82
N ILE A 54 -9.85 -6.81 65.44
CA ILE A 54 -8.60 -7.58 65.52
C ILE A 54 -7.56 -6.85 66.37
N LYS A 55 -6.82 -7.62 67.18
CA LYS A 55 -5.73 -7.13 68.02
C LYS A 55 -4.45 -7.03 67.21
N THR A 56 -3.89 -5.83 67.12
CA THR A 56 -2.60 -5.58 66.45
C THR A 56 -1.44 -6.14 67.27
N LYS A 57 -0.28 -6.33 66.62
CA LYS A 57 0.96 -6.78 67.28
C LYS A 57 1.42 -5.86 68.43
N LYS A 58 0.93 -4.61 68.49
CA LYS A 58 1.17 -3.66 69.58
C LYS A 58 0.06 -3.66 70.66
N GLY A 59 -0.81 -4.66 70.67
CA GLY A 59 -1.86 -4.84 71.68
C GLY A 59 -3.14 -4.02 71.49
N ARG A 60 -3.20 -3.10 70.50
CA ARG A 60 -4.39 -2.27 70.22
C ARG A 60 -5.40 -3.01 69.35
N TYR A 61 -6.70 -2.86 69.65
CA TYR A 61 -7.79 -3.43 68.88
C TYR A 61 -8.29 -2.44 67.81
N ILE A 62 -8.46 -2.90 66.56
CA ILE A 62 -8.97 -2.10 65.43
C ILE A 62 -10.08 -2.83 64.67
N LYS A 63 -11.11 -2.10 64.24
CA LYS A 63 -12.25 -2.59 63.44
C LYS A 63 -11.86 -2.66 61.96
N VAL A 64 -12.04 -3.82 61.31
CA VAL A 64 -11.67 -4.07 59.90
C VAL A 64 -12.82 -4.73 59.15
N PRO A 65 -13.19 -4.29 57.93
CA PRO A 65 -14.31 -4.85 57.17
C PRO A 65 -14.12 -6.33 56.84
N LYS A 66 -15.16 -7.18 57.02
CA LYS A 66 -15.16 -8.60 56.64
C LYS A 66 -15.23 -8.80 55.12
N LEU A 67 -14.21 -8.37 54.37
CA LEU A 67 -14.18 -8.54 52.91
C LEU A 67 -12.75 -8.63 52.34
N LYS A 68 -11.96 -9.60 52.81
CA LYS A 68 -10.71 -9.99 52.11
C LYS A 68 -10.50 -11.51 51.96
N GLU A 69 -10.91 -12.35 52.91
CA GLU A 69 -10.59 -13.80 52.83
C GLU A 69 -11.46 -14.61 51.88
N ASN A 70 -12.77 -14.35 51.80
CA ASN A 70 -13.65 -15.09 50.88
C ASN A 70 -13.47 -14.67 49.42
N ILE A 71 -13.10 -13.40 49.17
CA ILE A 71 -12.74 -12.94 47.83
C ILE A 71 -11.42 -13.57 47.40
N GLU A 72 -10.39 -13.68 48.25
CA GLU A 72 -9.13 -14.32 47.83
C GLU A 72 -9.26 -15.82 47.58
N LYS A 73 -10.07 -16.54 48.37
CA LYS A 73 -10.36 -17.96 48.12
C LYS A 73 -11.22 -18.14 46.86
N THR A 74 -12.26 -17.33 46.68
CA THR A 74 -13.13 -17.39 45.49
C THR A 74 -12.41 -16.90 44.24
N ILE A 75 -11.53 -15.90 44.32
CA ILE A 75 -10.62 -15.47 43.24
C ILE A 75 -9.57 -16.54 42.96
N LYS A 76 -9.03 -17.26 43.96
CA LYS A 76 -8.09 -18.38 43.72
C LYS A 76 -8.78 -19.57 43.07
N VAL A 77 -10.01 -19.90 43.49
CA VAL A 77 -10.83 -20.96 42.88
C VAL A 77 -11.26 -20.56 41.48
N ASN A 78 -11.81 -19.36 41.27
CA ASN A 78 -12.15 -18.83 39.95
C ASN A 78 -10.93 -18.60 39.05
N ARG A 79 -9.75 -18.23 39.57
CA ARG A 79 -8.49 -18.22 38.80
C ARG A 79 -8.10 -19.65 38.44
N LYS A 80 -8.10 -20.61 39.35
CA LYS A 80 -7.75 -22.01 39.02
C LYS A 80 -8.75 -22.63 38.02
N GLN A 81 -10.03 -22.29 38.09
CA GLN A 81 -11.05 -22.71 37.11
C GLN A 81 -10.92 -21.96 35.77
N LYS A 82 -10.74 -20.63 35.73
CA LYS A 82 -10.43 -19.87 34.49
C LYS A 82 -9.11 -20.30 33.84
N ILE A 83 -8.09 -20.63 34.64
CA ILE A 83 -6.79 -21.10 34.16
C ILE A 83 -6.90 -22.50 33.57
N LYS A 84 -7.82 -23.35 34.05
CA LYS A 84 -8.09 -24.66 33.42
C LYS A 84 -8.80 -24.53 32.06
N THR A 85 -9.70 -23.56 31.89
CA THR A 85 -10.49 -23.42 30.65
C THR A 85 -9.71 -22.83 29.45
N HIS A 86 -8.54 -22.22 29.68
CA HIS A 86 -7.72 -21.60 28.62
C HIS A 86 -6.40 -22.33 28.35
N ARG A 87 -6.21 -23.54 28.88
CA ARG A 87 -4.98 -24.32 28.61
C ARG A 87 -5.07 -25.12 27.32
N PHE A 88 -3.97 -25.18 26.59
CA PHE A 88 -3.81 -26.10 25.48
C PHE A 88 -3.82 -27.54 26.01
N THR A 89 -4.74 -28.32 25.47
CA THR A 89 -4.86 -29.76 25.69
C THR A 89 -3.74 -30.50 24.96
N ASP A 90 -3.49 -31.75 25.36
CA ASP A 90 -2.44 -32.56 24.76
C ASP A 90 -2.68 -32.79 23.26
N THR A 91 -3.94 -32.86 22.84
CA THR A 91 -4.33 -32.96 21.43
C THR A 91 -3.98 -31.69 20.65
N GLU A 92 -4.32 -30.50 21.18
CA GLU A 92 -3.97 -29.23 20.53
C GLU A 92 -2.45 -29.04 20.46
N VAL A 93 -1.72 -29.41 21.51
CA VAL A 93 -0.24 -29.37 21.52
C VAL A 93 0.33 -30.32 20.47
N LYS A 94 -0.22 -31.54 20.32
CA LYS A 94 0.21 -32.49 19.27
C LYS A 94 -0.02 -31.92 17.87
N GLN A 95 -1.17 -31.29 17.61
CA GLN A 95 -1.44 -30.64 16.33
C GLN A 95 -0.46 -29.49 16.05
N GLN A 96 -0.18 -28.65 17.05
CA GLN A 96 0.81 -27.58 16.91
C GLN A 96 2.23 -28.12 16.71
N LEU A 97 2.57 -29.22 17.39
CA LEU A 97 3.85 -29.89 17.24
C LEU A 97 4.03 -30.45 15.83
N GLU A 98 2.98 -31.07 15.27
CA GLU A 98 2.97 -31.55 13.88
C GLU A 98 3.18 -30.40 12.90
N LEU A 99 2.47 -29.28 13.06
CA LEU A 99 2.69 -28.06 12.27
C LEU A 99 4.13 -27.58 12.35
N PHE A 100 4.71 -27.49 13.55
CA PHE A 100 6.08 -27.06 13.73
C PHE A 100 7.11 -28.04 13.16
N ASN A 101 6.86 -29.35 13.21
CA ASN A 101 7.69 -30.33 12.53
C ASN A 101 7.63 -30.18 11.00
N LYS A 102 6.44 -29.86 10.47
CA LYS A 102 6.23 -29.62 9.03
C LYS A 102 6.77 -28.27 8.55
N ILE A 103 6.81 -27.22 9.37
CA ILE A 103 7.39 -25.94 8.94
C ILE A 103 8.89 -25.89 9.22
N PHE A 104 9.33 -26.35 10.39
CA PHE A 104 10.69 -26.19 10.90
C PHE A 104 11.49 -27.50 10.84
N ASP A 105 11.69 -28.05 9.65
CA ASP A 105 12.62 -29.17 9.46
C ASP A 105 14.07 -28.69 9.36
N ILE A 106 14.56 -28.18 10.48
CA ILE A 106 15.84 -27.51 10.62
C ILE A 106 16.51 -28.06 11.88
N LYS A 107 17.80 -28.41 11.78
CA LYS A 107 18.64 -28.83 12.91
C LYS A 107 19.52 -27.70 13.45
N ASP A 108 19.61 -26.59 12.72
CA ASP A 108 20.39 -25.40 13.09
C ASP A 108 19.86 -24.73 14.37
N ASN A 109 20.78 -24.10 15.11
CA ASN A 109 20.45 -23.28 16.27
C ASN A 109 19.83 -21.95 15.85
N VAL A 110 18.54 -21.99 15.52
CA VAL A 110 17.76 -20.83 15.07
C VAL A 110 16.54 -20.62 15.95
N PHE A 111 16.00 -19.41 15.90
CA PHE A 111 14.95 -18.98 16.81
C PHE A 111 13.64 -18.66 16.08
N VAL A 112 12.54 -19.03 16.73
CA VAL A 112 11.17 -18.67 16.37
C VAL A 112 10.58 -17.91 17.54
N ARG A 113 9.87 -16.82 17.25
CA ARG A 113 9.25 -15.98 18.28
C ARG A 113 7.77 -16.26 18.38
N LEU A 114 7.32 -16.56 19.60
CA LEU A 114 5.90 -16.59 19.95
C LEU A 114 5.47 -15.21 20.44
N LEU A 115 4.24 -14.82 20.09
CA LEU A 115 3.62 -13.55 20.44
C LEU A 115 2.16 -13.80 20.84
N CYS A 116 1.74 -13.30 21.98
CA CYS A 116 0.34 -13.11 22.29
C CYS A 116 -0.04 -11.68 21.88
N LYS A 117 -0.75 -11.52 20.77
CA LYS A 117 -1.10 -10.19 20.25
C LYS A 117 -2.01 -9.43 21.22
N LYS A 118 -2.86 -10.15 21.97
CA LYS A 118 -3.79 -9.58 22.94
C LYS A 118 -3.07 -8.87 24.09
N THR A 119 -2.00 -9.46 24.63
CA THR A 119 -1.24 -8.89 25.75
C THR A 119 -0.01 -8.12 25.31
N GLY A 120 0.47 -8.33 24.08
CA GLY A 120 1.75 -7.82 23.58
C GLY A 120 2.95 -8.63 24.05
N GLU A 121 2.76 -9.65 24.88
CA GLU A 121 3.83 -10.51 25.38
C GLU A 121 4.44 -11.35 24.25
N TYR A 122 5.77 -11.36 24.16
CA TYR A 122 6.49 -12.17 23.18
C TYR A 122 7.73 -12.82 23.78
N TYR A 123 8.17 -13.94 23.22
CA TYR A 123 9.43 -14.57 23.58
C TYR A 123 9.98 -15.40 22.42
N SER A 124 11.30 -15.42 22.27
CA SER A 124 11.99 -16.17 21.23
C SER A 124 12.48 -17.50 21.78
N TYR A 125 12.18 -18.60 21.09
CA TYR A 125 12.55 -19.95 21.49
C TYR A 125 13.44 -20.60 20.43
N PRO A 126 14.43 -21.42 20.82
CA PRO A 126 15.10 -22.31 19.89
C PRO A 126 14.07 -23.23 19.23
N VAL A 127 14.19 -23.46 17.92
CA VAL A 127 13.30 -24.37 17.18
C VAL A 127 13.23 -25.75 17.82
N ALA A 128 14.37 -26.27 18.30
CA ALA A 128 14.42 -27.56 18.99
C ALA A 128 13.50 -27.65 20.21
N ALA A 129 13.29 -26.55 20.95
CA ALA A 129 12.39 -26.53 22.10
C ALA A 129 10.91 -26.54 21.68
N LEU A 130 10.59 -25.98 20.51
CA LEU A 130 9.24 -25.99 19.95
C LEU A 130 8.88 -27.32 19.28
N LYS A 131 9.87 -28.15 18.96
CA LYS A 131 9.73 -29.50 18.41
C LYS A 131 9.74 -30.61 19.47
N ASP A 132 9.78 -30.24 20.76
CA ASP A 132 9.66 -31.16 21.88
C ASP A 132 8.28 -31.01 22.53
N PHE A 133 7.54 -32.11 22.65
CA PHE A 133 6.17 -32.09 23.14
C PHE A 133 6.05 -31.49 24.55
N ASN A 134 6.90 -31.91 25.48
CA ASN A 134 6.83 -31.49 26.88
C ASN A 134 7.21 -30.02 27.04
N LYS A 135 8.25 -29.58 26.33
CA LYS A 135 8.68 -28.17 26.30
C LYS A 135 7.62 -27.31 25.64
N LEU A 136 7.09 -27.70 24.48
CA LEU A 136 6.03 -26.96 23.79
C LEU A 136 4.78 -26.82 24.66
N LYS A 137 4.33 -27.92 25.30
CA LYS A 137 3.20 -27.91 26.24
C LYS A 137 3.42 -26.93 27.40
N SER A 138 4.64 -26.92 27.97
CA SER A 138 5.01 -25.99 29.04
C SER A 138 5.03 -24.53 28.55
N ILE A 139 5.58 -24.29 27.35
CA ILE A 139 5.65 -22.96 26.74
C ILE A 139 4.25 -22.40 26.48
N LEU A 140 3.39 -23.14 25.77
CA LEU A 140 2.05 -22.70 25.39
C LEU A 140 1.13 -22.50 26.60
N ASN A 141 1.37 -23.20 27.71
CA ASN A 141 0.60 -23.07 28.95
C ASN A 141 1.32 -22.22 30.03
N SER A 142 2.41 -21.55 29.67
CA SER A 142 3.16 -20.68 30.58
C SER A 142 2.37 -19.43 30.93
N ASN A 143 2.75 -18.74 32.01
CA ASN A 143 2.12 -17.47 32.41
C ASN A 143 2.17 -16.39 31.31
N ARG A 144 3.15 -16.46 30.40
CA ARG A 144 3.32 -15.51 29.29
C ARG A 144 2.27 -15.72 28.18
N PHE A 145 1.86 -16.97 27.96
CA PHE A 145 0.96 -17.37 26.87
C PHE A 145 -0.30 -18.08 27.38
N ASN A 146 -0.71 -17.80 28.61
CA ASN A 146 -1.86 -18.43 29.27
C ASN A 146 -3.22 -18.02 28.67
N LEU A 147 -3.25 -17.07 27.74
CA LEU A 147 -4.41 -16.71 26.94
C LEU A 147 -4.29 -17.37 25.56
N LYS A 148 -5.31 -18.13 25.16
CA LYS A 148 -5.39 -18.71 23.80
C LYS A 148 -5.71 -17.70 22.72
N GLU A 149 -6.08 -16.47 23.08
CA GLU A 149 -6.46 -15.44 22.11
C GLU A 149 -5.26 -14.90 21.35
N ASP A 150 -5.35 -14.89 20.03
CA ASP A 150 -4.38 -14.32 19.11
C ASP A 150 -2.91 -14.72 19.41
N LEU A 151 -2.69 -16.00 19.69
CA LEU A 151 -1.35 -16.56 19.80
C LEU A 151 -0.76 -16.79 18.41
N MET A 152 0.43 -16.25 18.20
CA MET A 152 1.11 -16.18 16.93
C MET A 152 2.55 -16.67 17.05
N TYR A 153 3.13 -17.10 15.94
CA TYR A 153 4.54 -17.47 15.85
C TYR A 153 5.15 -16.84 14.60
N THR A 154 6.42 -16.44 14.66
CA THR A 154 7.10 -15.98 13.45
C THR A 154 7.24 -17.12 12.47
N PHE A 155 6.79 -16.90 11.24
CA PHE A 155 6.70 -17.96 10.25
C PHE A 155 8.08 -18.44 9.78
N ASN A 156 9.02 -17.52 9.58
CA ASN A 156 10.44 -17.79 9.27
C ASN A 156 11.32 -17.64 10.52
N THR A 157 12.57 -18.10 10.44
CA THR A 157 13.48 -18.16 11.60
C THR A 157 14.49 -17.02 11.63
N TYR A 158 15.04 -16.77 12.82
CA TYR A 158 15.97 -15.67 13.09
C TYR A 158 17.26 -16.18 13.74
N ASN A 159 18.34 -15.42 13.54
CA ASN A 159 19.66 -15.77 14.07
C ASN A 159 19.89 -15.31 15.52
N ASN A 160 18.91 -14.62 16.11
CA ASN A 160 19.03 -14.08 17.45
C ASN A 160 17.69 -14.05 18.18
N LEU A 161 17.76 -13.90 19.51
CA LEU A 161 16.59 -13.84 20.38
C LEU A 161 15.95 -12.44 20.46
N LYS A 162 16.73 -11.38 20.18
CA LYS A 162 16.42 -9.99 20.51
C LYS A 162 15.48 -9.34 19.51
N SER A 163 15.67 -9.54 18.22
CA SER A 163 14.90 -8.86 17.16
C SER A 163 14.41 -9.81 16.06
N SER A 164 13.21 -9.54 15.57
CA SER A 164 12.54 -10.33 14.52
C SER A 164 12.31 -9.46 13.26
N THR A 165 13.30 -8.66 12.88
CA THR A 165 13.19 -7.76 11.72
C THR A 165 13.73 -8.42 10.46
N ASN A 166 13.46 -7.85 9.28
CA ASN A 166 13.89 -8.42 8.00
C ASN A 166 15.42 -8.62 7.87
N LYS A 167 16.23 -7.84 8.60
CA LYS A 167 17.70 -8.00 8.62
C LYS A 167 18.15 -9.22 9.44
N ASP A 168 17.34 -9.62 10.41
CA ASP A 168 17.65 -10.68 11.39
C ASP A 168 17.16 -12.06 10.92
N LEU A 169 16.31 -12.10 9.88
CA LEU A 169 15.87 -13.33 9.22
C LEU A 169 17.09 -14.16 8.82
N HIS A 170 17.09 -15.43 9.21
CA HIS A 170 18.21 -16.34 9.04
C HIS A 170 17.90 -17.46 8.06
N LEU A 171 16.80 -18.20 8.25
CA LEU A 171 16.33 -19.20 7.29
C LEU A 171 14.89 -18.90 6.89
N LEU A 172 14.62 -19.01 5.59
CA LEU A 172 13.28 -19.05 5.03
C LEU A 172 12.79 -20.49 5.08
N THR A 173 11.75 -20.74 5.85
CA THR A 173 11.06 -22.04 6.00
C THR A 173 9.84 -22.12 5.11
N GLY A 174 9.37 -20.99 4.59
CA GLY A 174 8.25 -20.97 3.66
C GLY A 174 7.91 -19.60 3.09
N ILE A 175 6.86 -19.59 2.28
CA ILE A 175 6.13 -18.42 1.79
C ILE A 175 4.66 -18.57 2.23
N ALA A 176 4.02 -17.46 2.63
CA ALA A 176 2.61 -17.44 3.02
C ALA A 176 1.83 -16.44 2.17
N ILE A 177 0.62 -16.82 1.79
CA ILE A 177 -0.33 -16.01 1.02
C ILE A 177 -1.62 -15.91 1.81
N ASP A 178 -2.08 -14.69 2.08
CA ASP A 178 -3.37 -14.45 2.72
C ASP A 178 -4.46 -14.46 1.65
N VAL A 179 -5.58 -15.11 1.92
CA VAL A 179 -6.74 -15.13 1.03
C VAL A 179 -7.95 -14.69 1.84
N ASP A 180 -8.24 -13.38 1.77
CA ASP A 180 -9.37 -12.75 2.45
C ASP A 180 -10.62 -12.82 1.57
N PHE A 181 -11.08 -14.05 1.33
CA PHE A 181 -12.24 -14.29 0.47
C PHE A 181 -13.52 -13.65 1.01
N THR A 182 -13.56 -13.27 2.30
CA THR A 182 -14.74 -12.63 2.90
C THR A 182 -14.97 -11.19 2.41
N GLU A 183 -13.92 -10.55 1.92
CA GLU A 183 -13.99 -9.23 1.27
C GLU A 183 -14.59 -9.33 -0.14
N VAL A 184 -14.48 -10.49 -0.78
CA VAL A 184 -15.03 -10.75 -2.11
C VAL A 184 -16.53 -11.01 -2.02
N ARG A 185 -17.34 -10.15 -2.65
CA ARG A 185 -18.82 -10.18 -2.57
C ARG A 185 -19.44 -11.56 -2.81
N ARG A 186 -18.96 -12.32 -3.80
CA ARG A 186 -19.49 -13.67 -4.15
C ARG A 186 -19.13 -14.77 -3.16
N PHE A 187 -18.14 -14.54 -2.28
CA PHE A 187 -17.64 -15.55 -1.34
C PHE A 187 -17.89 -15.18 0.14
N ARG A 188 -18.40 -13.98 0.43
CA ARG A 188 -18.60 -13.46 1.80
C ARG A 188 -19.36 -14.38 2.75
N SER A 189 -20.31 -15.17 2.26
CA SER A 189 -21.13 -16.10 3.04
C SER A 189 -20.73 -17.57 2.90
N LYS A 190 -19.61 -17.87 2.23
CA LYS A 190 -19.15 -19.24 1.98
C LYS A 190 -18.31 -19.78 3.13
N ASP A 191 -18.37 -21.09 3.32
CA ASP A 191 -17.51 -21.77 4.28
C ASP A 191 -16.06 -21.83 3.73
N PRO A 192 -15.03 -21.64 4.57
CA PRO A 192 -13.63 -21.74 4.15
C PRO A 192 -13.30 -23.07 3.43
N LEU A 193 -13.91 -24.18 3.83
CA LEU A 193 -13.66 -25.50 3.20
C LEU A 193 -14.20 -25.55 1.77
N ASP A 194 -15.30 -24.85 1.48
CA ASP A 194 -15.82 -24.76 0.11
C ASP A 194 -14.89 -23.94 -0.78
N ILE A 195 -14.33 -22.86 -0.25
CA ILE A 195 -13.34 -22.05 -0.97
C ILE A 195 -12.07 -22.86 -1.24
N ILE A 196 -11.61 -23.66 -0.28
CA ILE A 196 -10.46 -24.57 -0.48
C ILE A 196 -10.74 -25.53 -1.65
N LYS A 197 -11.91 -26.18 -1.69
CA LYS A 197 -12.29 -27.09 -2.81
C LYS A 197 -12.30 -26.38 -4.17
N VAL A 198 -12.73 -25.12 -4.22
CA VAL A 198 -12.71 -24.32 -5.45
C VAL A 198 -11.26 -24.07 -5.89
N LEU A 199 -10.39 -23.67 -4.96
CA LEU A 199 -8.97 -23.44 -5.24
C LEU A 199 -8.26 -24.74 -5.68
N GLU A 200 -8.54 -25.86 -5.01
CA GLU A 200 -8.05 -27.19 -5.40
C GLU A 200 -8.45 -27.56 -6.82
N LYS A 201 -9.70 -27.27 -7.20
CA LYS A 201 -10.22 -27.61 -8.53
C LYS A 201 -9.70 -26.69 -9.63
N ILE A 202 -9.51 -25.40 -9.36
CA ILE A 202 -9.31 -24.39 -10.42
C ILE A 202 -7.87 -23.86 -10.44
N GLU A 203 -7.24 -23.66 -9.29
CA GLU A 203 -6.00 -22.91 -9.18
C GLU A 203 -4.78 -23.81 -8.90
N PHE A 204 -4.91 -24.77 -7.99
CA PHE A 204 -3.80 -25.61 -7.54
C PHE A 204 -3.24 -26.47 -8.67
N ASP A 205 -1.90 -26.48 -8.77
CA ASP A 205 -1.10 -27.11 -9.83
C ASP A 205 -1.43 -26.64 -11.27
N LYS A 206 -2.24 -25.59 -11.42
CA LYS A 206 -2.65 -25.01 -12.70
C LYS A 206 -2.11 -23.60 -12.85
N THR A 207 -2.55 -22.70 -11.98
CA THR A 207 -2.16 -21.29 -11.97
C THR A 207 -1.16 -21.02 -10.85
N ILE A 208 -1.22 -21.77 -9.76
CA ILE A 208 -0.34 -21.63 -8.60
C ILE A 208 0.17 -22.99 -8.13
N PRO A 209 1.31 -23.05 -7.42
CA PRO A 209 1.73 -24.28 -6.75
C PRO A 209 0.65 -24.74 -5.78
N THR A 210 0.58 -26.05 -5.56
CA THR A 210 -0.26 -26.61 -4.50
C THR A 210 0.40 -26.30 -3.15
N PRO A 211 -0.28 -25.62 -2.21
CA PRO A 211 0.29 -25.38 -0.89
C PRO A 211 0.43 -26.70 -0.12
N GLN A 212 1.45 -26.81 0.73
CA GLN A 212 1.59 -27.96 1.65
C GLN A 212 0.62 -27.86 2.83
N LEU A 213 0.30 -26.64 3.26
CA LEU A 213 -0.60 -26.40 4.38
C LEU A 213 -1.55 -25.25 4.09
N ILE A 214 -2.76 -25.35 4.63
CA ILE A 214 -3.74 -24.26 4.62
C ILE A 214 -4.17 -24.01 6.06
N GLU A 215 -3.79 -22.86 6.61
CA GLU A 215 -4.39 -22.34 7.83
C GLU A 215 -5.78 -21.77 7.49
N TYR A 216 -6.80 -22.12 8.27
CA TYR A 216 -8.14 -21.62 8.06
C TYR A 216 -8.86 -21.29 9.38
N GLY A 217 -9.77 -20.34 9.28
CA GLY A 217 -10.65 -19.86 10.34
C GLY A 217 -11.73 -19.02 9.67
N ARG A 218 -11.61 -17.69 9.77
CA ARG A 218 -12.50 -16.78 9.02
C ARG A 218 -12.08 -16.66 7.56
N ASN A 219 -10.77 -16.54 7.36
CA ASN A 219 -10.09 -16.40 6.08
C ASN A 219 -9.15 -17.59 5.91
N LEU A 220 -8.53 -17.71 4.74
CA LEU A 220 -7.53 -18.74 4.46
C LEU A 220 -6.13 -18.13 4.42
N ARG A 221 -5.15 -18.96 4.74
CA ARG A 221 -3.75 -18.68 4.44
C ARG A 221 -3.10 -19.92 3.85
N LEU A 222 -2.63 -19.77 2.62
CA LEU A 222 -1.90 -20.81 1.91
C LEU A 222 -0.43 -20.75 2.31
N ILE A 223 0.12 -21.89 2.71
CA ILE A 223 1.49 -22.01 3.22
C ILE A 223 2.27 -22.94 2.30
N TYR A 224 3.34 -22.38 1.74
CA TYR A 224 4.30 -23.07 0.89
C TYR A 224 5.58 -23.31 1.69
N THR A 225 5.81 -24.53 2.15
CA THR A 225 7.02 -24.85 2.92
C THR A 225 8.19 -25.08 1.99
N LEU A 226 9.35 -24.55 2.38
CA LEU A 226 10.59 -24.65 1.62
C LEU A 226 11.55 -25.64 2.26
N GLU A 227 12.43 -26.22 1.44
CA GLU A 227 13.70 -26.77 1.92
C GLU A 227 14.57 -25.67 2.54
N LYS A 228 15.59 -26.07 3.31
CA LYS A 228 16.45 -25.14 4.06
C LYS A 228 17.04 -24.04 3.16
N VAL A 229 16.46 -22.83 3.23
CA VAL A 229 16.90 -21.67 2.43
C VAL A 229 17.53 -20.60 3.32
N PRO A 230 18.84 -20.32 3.19
CA PRO A 230 19.45 -19.16 3.85
C PRO A 230 18.81 -17.86 3.39
N ALA A 231 18.48 -16.97 4.33
CA ALA A 231 17.77 -15.72 4.09
C ALA A 231 18.72 -14.60 3.60
N THR A 232 19.44 -14.87 2.51
CA THR A 232 20.27 -13.90 1.78
C THR A 232 19.41 -12.85 1.07
N VAL A 233 20.05 -11.78 0.59
CA VAL A 233 19.34 -10.76 -0.22
C VAL A 233 18.70 -11.37 -1.47
N ALA A 234 19.37 -12.34 -2.11
CA ALA A 234 18.88 -12.97 -3.33
C ALA A 234 17.65 -13.85 -3.05
N SER A 235 17.73 -14.74 -2.06
CA SER A 235 16.61 -15.62 -1.70
C SER A 235 15.41 -14.84 -1.16
N LYS A 236 15.64 -13.79 -0.35
CA LYS A 236 14.56 -12.88 0.10
C LYS A 236 13.86 -12.20 -1.08
N LYS A 237 14.61 -11.72 -2.08
CA LYS A 237 14.01 -11.11 -3.28
C LYS A 237 13.20 -12.12 -4.09
N LEU A 238 13.75 -13.31 -4.31
CA LEU A 238 13.08 -14.37 -5.05
C LEU A 238 11.79 -14.82 -4.35
N ALA A 239 11.84 -15.09 -3.05
CA ALA A 239 10.68 -15.47 -2.25
C ALA A 239 9.59 -14.38 -2.25
N ASN A 240 9.97 -13.10 -2.16
CA ASN A 240 9.00 -11.99 -2.29
C ASN A 240 8.39 -11.90 -3.69
N ARG A 241 9.17 -12.15 -4.76
CA ARG A 241 8.65 -12.18 -6.13
C ARG A 241 7.65 -13.32 -6.32
N LEU A 242 7.99 -14.52 -5.86
CA LEU A 242 7.08 -15.68 -5.83
C LEU A 242 5.80 -15.36 -5.07
N ALA A 243 5.92 -14.81 -3.86
CA ALA A 243 4.76 -14.45 -3.05
C ALA A 243 3.85 -13.43 -3.76
N THR A 244 4.46 -12.47 -4.47
CA THR A 244 3.73 -11.46 -5.25
C THR A 244 2.94 -12.11 -6.38
N VAL A 245 3.59 -12.92 -7.22
CA VAL A 245 2.95 -13.58 -8.37
C VAL A 245 1.83 -14.51 -7.92
N ILE A 246 2.04 -15.32 -6.87
CA ILE A 246 1.00 -16.21 -6.34
C ILE A 246 -0.18 -15.41 -5.78
N GLY A 247 0.10 -14.33 -5.03
CA GLY A 247 -0.94 -13.45 -4.50
C GLY A 247 -1.77 -12.76 -5.60
N GLU A 248 -1.12 -12.26 -6.64
CA GLU A 248 -1.77 -11.62 -7.80
C GLU A 248 -2.67 -12.60 -8.56
N ARG A 249 -2.22 -13.85 -8.77
CA ARG A 249 -3.05 -14.90 -9.39
C ARG A 249 -4.28 -15.26 -8.56
N LEU A 250 -4.24 -15.03 -7.24
CA LEU A 250 -5.37 -15.26 -6.34
C LEU A 250 -6.17 -13.99 -6.02
N SER A 251 -5.91 -12.86 -6.68
CA SER A 251 -6.56 -11.58 -6.40
C SER A 251 -8.09 -11.66 -6.47
N ASP A 252 -8.62 -12.44 -7.41
CA ASP A 252 -10.05 -12.73 -7.58
C ASP A 252 -10.69 -13.45 -6.37
N TYR A 253 -9.89 -14.04 -5.49
CA TYR A 253 -10.31 -14.68 -4.24
C TYR A 253 -9.93 -13.86 -3.00
N GLY A 254 -9.46 -12.62 -3.17
CA GLY A 254 -8.93 -11.79 -2.09
C GLY A 254 -7.49 -12.15 -1.71
N GLY A 255 -6.74 -12.76 -2.63
CA GLY A 255 -5.35 -13.17 -2.46
C GLY A 255 -4.40 -11.99 -2.35
N SER A 256 -3.48 -12.04 -1.38
CA SER A 256 -2.42 -11.06 -1.23
C SER A 256 -1.17 -11.69 -0.60
N LYS A 257 0.01 -11.19 -1.00
CA LYS A 257 1.28 -11.66 -0.45
C LYS A 257 1.42 -11.24 1.02
N GLN A 258 2.01 -12.11 1.84
CA GLN A 258 2.48 -11.73 3.16
C GLN A 258 3.99 -11.44 3.18
N PRO A 259 4.46 -10.52 4.04
CA PRO A 259 5.88 -10.27 4.18
C PRO A 259 6.60 -11.51 4.72
N LEU A 260 7.89 -11.67 4.40
CA LEU A 260 8.70 -12.80 4.92
C LEU A 260 8.84 -12.79 6.46
N THR A 261 8.58 -11.65 7.09
CA THR A 261 8.54 -11.50 8.56
C THR A 261 7.12 -11.69 9.13
N THR A 262 6.20 -12.25 8.35
CA THR A 262 4.82 -12.50 8.80
C THR A 262 4.78 -13.48 9.96
N TYR A 263 3.64 -13.49 10.65
CA TYR A 263 3.36 -14.40 11.74
C TYR A 263 2.30 -15.43 11.30
N GLY A 264 2.62 -16.71 11.54
CA GLY A 264 1.65 -17.81 11.60
C GLY A 264 0.80 -17.72 12.86
N ARG A 265 -0.30 -18.47 12.93
CA ARG A 265 -1.16 -18.54 14.12
C ARG A 265 -1.05 -19.92 14.76
N VAL A 266 -1.00 -19.95 16.10
CA VAL A 266 -0.95 -21.22 16.83
C VAL A 266 -2.29 -21.95 16.63
N ILE A 267 -2.25 -23.22 16.20
CA ILE A 267 -3.44 -24.09 16.07
C ILE A 267 -4.12 -24.20 17.43
N GLY A 268 -5.45 -24.09 17.45
CA GLY A 268 -6.24 -24.07 18.68
C GLY A 268 -6.30 -22.70 19.36
N SER A 269 -5.55 -21.70 18.88
CA SER A 269 -5.75 -20.31 19.30
C SER A 269 -7.08 -19.76 18.78
N ILE A 270 -7.62 -18.75 19.48
CA ILE A 270 -8.88 -18.11 19.13
C ILE A 270 -8.58 -16.74 18.52
N ASN A 271 -9.15 -16.45 17.36
CA ASN A 271 -9.11 -15.10 16.82
C ASN A 271 -10.05 -14.20 17.62
N SER A 272 -9.52 -13.22 18.34
CA SER A 272 -10.34 -12.37 19.22
C SER A 272 -11.39 -11.53 18.48
N LYS A 273 -11.20 -11.30 17.17
CA LYS A 273 -12.16 -10.55 16.34
C LYS A 273 -13.37 -11.37 15.90
N SER A 274 -13.18 -12.66 15.62
CA SER A 274 -14.24 -13.52 15.06
C SER A 274 -14.71 -14.62 16.02
N GLY A 275 -14.01 -14.85 17.12
CA GLY A 275 -14.26 -15.95 18.05
C GLY A 275 -13.93 -17.34 17.48
N GLN A 276 -13.45 -17.42 16.23
CA GLN A 276 -13.17 -18.71 15.58
C GLN A 276 -11.81 -19.27 15.99
N VAL A 277 -11.77 -20.59 16.15
CA VAL A 277 -10.58 -21.37 16.43
C VAL A 277 -9.77 -21.57 15.15
N ILE A 278 -8.46 -21.36 15.24
CA ILE A 278 -7.53 -21.59 14.13
C ILE A 278 -7.32 -23.08 13.92
N LYS A 279 -7.48 -23.52 12.67
CA LYS A 279 -7.28 -24.90 12.22
C LYS A 279 -6.28 -24.92 11.06
N ALA A 280 -5.72 -26.09 10.80
CA ALA A 280 -4.85 -26.33 9.66
C ALA A 280 -5.31 -27.57 8.88
N MET A 281 -5.15 -27.52 7.57
CA MET A 281 -5.29 -28.65 6.65
C MET A 281 -3.91 -28.93 6.04
N TYR A 282 -3.57 -30.21 5.90
CA TYR A 282 -2.30 -30.66 5.35
C TYR A 282 -2.55 -31.32 4.00
N LEU A 283 -1.90 -30.82 2.96
CA LEU A 283 -1.91 -31.43 1.64
C LEU A 283 -0.66 -32.30 1.54
N GLN A 284 -0.79 -33.50 0.98
CA GLN A 284 0.30 -34.48 0.85
C GLN A 284 1.29 -34.05 -0.26
N GLN A 285 2.01 -32.96 -0.01
CA GLN A 285 2.97 -32.36 -0.92
C GLN A 285 4.36 -32.34 -0.26
N GLU A 286 5.39 -32.63 -1.03
CA GLU A 286 6.78 -32.51 -0.58
C GLU A 286 7.19 -31.05 -0.40
N ARG A 287 8.30 -30.79 0.28
CA ARG A 287 8.82 -29.42 0.43
C ARG A 287 9.29 -28.91 -0.92
N TYR A 288 9.00 -27.64 -1.19
CA TYR A 288 9.50 -27.01 -2.40
C TYR A 288 10.94 -26.55 -2.24
N THR A 289 11.73 -26.66 -3.31
CA THR A 289 12.92 -25.83 -3.45
C THR A 289 12.54 -24.45 -3.99
N LEU A 290 13.27 -23.40 -3.63
CA LEU A 290 13.05 -22.08 -4.26
C LEU A 290 13.28 -22.10 -5.77
N LYS A 291 14.17 -22.99 -6.25
CA LYS A 291 14.53 -23.12 -7.66
C LYS A 291 13.37 -23.74 -8.45
N GLU A 292 12.79 -24.83 -7.97
CA GLU A 292 11.61 -25.45 -8.56
C GLU A 292 10.45 -24.46 -8.67
N LEU A 293 10.16 -23.73 -7.59
CA LEU A 293 9.11 -22.72 -7.62
C LEU A 293 9.40 -21.61 -8.62
N GLN A 294 10.66 -21.16 -8.70
CA GLN A 294 11.09 -20.17 -9.68
C GLN A 294 10.89 -20.66 -11.11
N GLU A 295 11.35 -21.87 -11.43
CA GLU A 295 11.34 -22.41 -12.79
C GLU A 295 9.91 -22.69 -13.29
N LYS A 296 9.04 -23.20 -12.41
CA LYS A 296 7.66 -23.55 -12.79
C LYS A 296 6.70 -22.36 -12.77
N TRP A 297 6.86 -21.41 -11.84
CA TRP A 297 5.82 -20.41 -11.57
C TRP A 297 6.20 -18.97 -11.87
N LEU A 298 7.48 -18.67 -12.12
CA LEU A 298 7.92 -17.35 -12.55
C LEU A 298 8.31 -17.36 -14.03
N GLU A 299 7.90 -16.31 -14.73
CA GLU A 299 8.45 -16.05 -16.05
C GLU A 299 9.97 -15.83 -15.97
N PRO A 300 10.71 -16.30 -16.99
CA PRO A 300 12.13 -16.03 -17.11
C PRO A 300 12.36 -14.52 -17.03
N LEU A 301 13.45 -14.14 -16.38
CA LEU A 301 13.83 -12.73 -16.39
C LEU A 301 14.07 -12.32 -17.86
N PRO A 302 13.60 -11.14 -18.28
CA PRO A 302 13.82 -10.68 -19.65
C PRO A 302 15.30 -10.74 -20.03
N GLU A 303 15.62 -11.06 -21.28
CA GLU A 303 17.00 -11.22 -21.77
C GLU A 303 17.88 -9.98 -21.51
N TRP A 304 17.29 -8.79 -21.45
CA TRP A 304 18.01 -7.54 -21.15
C TRP A 304 18.43 -7.40 -19.67
N TYR A 305 17.87 -8.20 -18.75
CA TYR A 305 18.04 -8.05 -17.30
C TYR A 305 19.45 -8.42 -16.79
N PRO A 306 20.09 -9.51 -17.25
CA PRO A 306 21.50 -9.80 -16.94
C PRO A 306 22.45 -8.67 -17.37
N GLU A 307 22.24 -8.09 -18.56
CA GLU A 307 23.02 -6.94 -19.03
C GLU A 307 22.82 -5.69 -18.16
N TRP A 308 21.60 -5.47 -17.68
CA TRP A 308 21.30 -4.38 -16.72
C TRP A 308 21.99 -4.62 -15.37
N LYS A 309 22.00 -5.85 -14.88
CA LYS A 309 22.62 -6.24 -13.60
C LYS A 309 24.15 -6.19 -13.68
N ASN A 310 24.76 -6.57 -14.81
CA ASN A 310 26.22 -6.50 -15.00
C ASN A 310 26.73 -5.06 -15.19
N LYS A 311 25.84 -4.09 -15.50
CA LYS A 311 26.17 -2.66 -15.55
C LYS A 311 26.29 -1.99 -14.16
N THR A 312 26.29 -2.74 -13.04
CA THR A 312 26.39 -2.19 -11.67
C THR A 312 27.81 -1.94 -11.15
N ASN A 313 28.88 -2.18 -11.92
CA ASN A 313 30.19 -1.55 -11.66
C ASN A 313 30.22 -0.12 -12.19
N ARG A 314 29.34 0.75 -11.66
CA ARG A 314 29.32 2.16 -12.06
C ARG A 314 30.53 2.87 -11.45
N LYS A 315 31.48 3.23 -12.30
CA LYS A 315 32.46 4.28 -12.02
C LYS A 315 31.73 5.46 -11.37
N VAL A 316 32.16 5.82 -10.16
CA VAL A 316 31.82 7.11 -9.58
C VAL A 316 32.38 8.16 -10.53
N ILE A 317 31.52 8.87 -11.25
CA ILE A 317 31.93 10.07 -11.97
C ILE A 317 32.18 11.12 -10.89
N LYS A 318 33.44 11.30 -10.51
CA LYS A 318 33.87 12.56 -9.91
C LYS A 318 33.81 13.58 -11.04
N PHE A 319 32.85 14.50 -11.00
CA PHE A 319 32.82 15.60 -11.94
C PHE A 319 33.99 16.53 -11.63
N GLY A 320 35.07 16.38 -12.41
CA GLY A 320 36.12 17.39 -12.54
C GLY A 320 35.57 18.63 -13.24
N LYS A 321 36.00 19.80 -12.75
CA LYS A 321 35.66 21.15 -13.19
C LYS A 321 35.77 21.28 -14.72
N ASN A 322 34.66 21.54 -15.42
CA ASN A 322 34.69 21.99 -16.82
C ASN A 322 33.38 22.72 -17.19
N PHE A 323 33.33 24.01 -16.84
CA PHE A 323 32.13 24.85 -16.71
C PHE A 323 31.24 24.96 -17.98
N ASN A 324 31.79 24.81 -19.20
CA ASN A 324 31.03 25.09 -20.43
C ASN A 324 30.16 23.93 -20.96
N LYS A 325 30.32 22.69 -20.45
CA LYS A 325 29.49 21.54 -20.87
C LYS A 325 28.19 21.39 -20.05
N TYR A 326 28.06 22.14 -18.95
CA TYR A 326 26.97 21.99 -17.95
C TYR A 326 25.73 22.86 -18.22
N ALA A 327 25.79 23.91 -19.05
CA ALA A 327 24.65 24.80 -19.31
C ALA A 327 23.41 24.06 -19.86
N ASN A 328 23.62 23.13 -20.81
CA ASN A 328 22.55 22.28 -21.34
C ASN A 328 21.99 21.32 -20.28
N TYR A 329 22.82 20.89 -19.33
CA TYR A 329 22.41 20.01 -18.25
C TYR A 329 21.57 20.77 -17.20
N TYR A 330 21.93 22.03 -16.89
CA TYR A 330 21.14 22.89 -16.01
C TYR A 330 19.75 23.18 -16.58
N LYS A 331 19.67 23.60 -17.85
CA LYS A 331 18.39 23.85 -18.53
C LYS A 331 17.54 22.58 -18.55
N TYR A 332 18.14 21.44 -18.84
CA TYR A 332 17.45 20.15 -18.85
C TYR A 332 16.87 19.77 -17.47
N ASN A 333 17.63 19.95 -16.39
CA ASN A 333 17.14 19.65 -15.05
C ASN A 333 16.04 20.61 -14.59
N LYS A 334 16.12 21.91 -14.97
CA LYS A 334 15.03 22.87 -14.73
C LYS A 334 13.74 22.46 -15.42
N LEU A 335 13.81 21.98 -16.67
CA LEU A 335 12.64 21.45 -17.38
C LEU A 335 12.03 20.25 -16.65
N ARG A 336 12.86 19.35 -16.11
CA ARG A 336 12.36 18.22 -15.32
C ARG A 336 11.69 18.64 -14.02
N ILE A 337 12.23 19.65 -13.33
CA ILE A 337 11.58 20.21 -12.14
C ILE A 337 10.17 20.70 -12.53
N SER A 338 10.05 21.50 -13.59
CA SER A 338 8.75 21.97 -14.09
C SER A 338 7.80 20.81 -14.42
N ASP A 339 8.30 19.76 -15.08
CA ASP A 339 7.50 18.57 -15.38
C ASP A 339 7.00 17.86 -14.11
N PHE A 340 7.77 17.80 -13.02
CA PHE A 340 7.30 17.21 -11.77
C PHE A 340 6.15 18.00 -11.14
N TYR A 341 6.12 19.33 -11.28
CA TYR A 341 4.97 20.14 -10.86
C TYR A 341 3.73 19.85 -11.70
N LYS A 342 3.89 19.68 -13.02
CA LYS A 342 2.76 19.27 -13.89
C LYS A 342 2.20 17.91 -13.51
N ILE A 343 3.08 16.94 -13.24
CA ILE A 343 2.69 15.60 -12.79
C ILE A 343 1.97 15.68 -11.44
N GLN A 344 2.48 16.48 -10.49
CA GLN A 344 1.83 16.69 -9.19
C GLN A 344 0.42 17.22 -9.36
N GLU A 345 0.23 18.25 -10.20
CA GLU A 345 -1.07 18.88 -10.42
C GLU A 345 -2.06 17.92 -11.09
N PHE A 346 -1.61 17.19 -12.11
CA PHE A 346 -2.46 16.23 -12.85
C PHE A 346 -3.03 15.12 -11.96
N TYR A 347 -2.24 14.60 -11.02
CA TYR A 347 -2.68 13.54 -10.10
C TYR A 347 -3.23 14.06 -8.77
N LYS A 348 -3.41 15.38 -8.62
CA LYS A 348 -3.83 16.01 -7.37
C LYS A 348 -5.28 15.67 -7.00
N GLU A 349 -6.18 15.69 -7.98
CA GLU A 349 -7.62 15.48 -7.76
C GLU A 349 -7.99 14.00 -7.58
N ASP A 350 -7.39 13.09 -8.35
CA ASP A 350 -7.84 11.69 -8.43
C ASP A 350 -7.24 10.74 -7.38
N ASN A 351 -6.12 11.08 -6.73
CA ASN A 351 -5.53 10.30 -5.62
C ASN A 351 -4.34 10.99 -4.92
N ASP A 352 -4.14 12.29 -5.13
CA ASP A 352 -3.03 13.09 -4.59
C ASP A 352 -1.65 12.39 -4.69
N CYS A 353 -1.33 11.79 -5.84
CA CYS A 353 -0.05 11.08 -6.05
C CYS A 353 0.28 9.95 -5.05
N ASP A 354 -0.72 9.29 -4.46
CA ASP A 354 -0.49 8.26 -3.43
C ASP A 354 0.40 7.12 -3.95
N GLY A 355 1.43 6.76 -3.18
CA GLY A 355 2.43 5.75 -3.56
C GLY A 355 3.73 6.29 -4.17
N PHE A 356 3.78 7.52 -4.69
CA PHE A 356 5.00 8.08 -5.31
C PHE A 356 5.40 9.49 -4.86
N ARG A 357 4.66 10.15 -3.94
CA ARG A 357 5.03 11.46 -3.35
C ARG A 357 6.50 11.55 -2.89
N ARG A 358 6.96 10.55 -2.13
CA ARG A 358 8.34 10.49 -1.60
C ARG A 358 9.38 10.44 -2.71
N PHE A 359 9.08 9.72 -3.79
CA PHE A 359 9.95 9.66 -4.97
C PHE A 359 9.97 11.00 -5.69
N LEU A 360 8.83 11.65 -5.89
CA LEU A 360 8.77 12.98 -6.50
C LEU A 360 9.56 14.03 -5.71
N CYS A 361 9.39 14.11 -4.37
CA CYS A 361 10.16 15.02 -3.53
C CYS A 361 11.67 14.77 -3.63
N PHE A 362 12.09 13.50 -3.65
CA PHE A 362 13.49 13.13 -3.87
C PHE A 362 14.00 13.61 -5.23
N GLN A 363 13.22 13.40 -6.29
CA GLN A 363 13.60 13.80 -7.64
C GLN A 363 13.69 15.32 -7.78
N VAL A 364 12.80 16.09 -7.15
CA VAL A 364 12.85 17.56 -7.14
C VAL A 364 14.13 18.06 -6.49
N ARG A 365 14.48 17.62 -5.26
CA ARG A 365 15.73 18.03 -4.59
C ARG A 365 16.97 17.61 -5.38
N ASN A 366 16.98 16.40 -5.93
CA ASN A 366 18.07 15.88 -6.74
C ASN A 366 18.28 16.72 -8.02
N HIS A 367 17.20 17.02 -8.75
CA HIS A 367 17.28 17.79 -9.98
C HIS A 367 17.53 19.29 -9.74
N ALA A 368 17.11 19.83 -8.59
CA ALA A 368 17.45 21.18 -8.15
C ALA A 368 18.96 21.35 -7.99
N ILE A 369 19.62 20.44 -7.24
CA ILE A 369 21.08 20.46 -7.08
C ILE A 369 21.79 20.23 -8.43
N LEU A 370 21.31 19.28 -9.24
CA LEU A 370 21.85 19.06 -10.60
C LEU A 370 21.60 20.24 -11.55
N SER A 371 20.70 21.17 -11.21
CA SER A 371 20.46 22.41 -11.93
C SER A 371 21.38 23.56 -11.50
N GLY A 372 22.27 23.31 -10.53
CA GLY A 372 23.22 24.29 -10.00
C GLY A 372 22.73 25.05 -8.78
N MET A 373 21.59 24.66 -8.17
CA MET A 373 21.12 25.28 -6.93
C MET A 373 21.96 24.85 -5.73
N GLU A 374 22.15 25.77 -4.80
CA GLU A 374 22.76 25.48 -3.51
C GLU A 374 21.88 24.53 -2.67
N HIS A 375 22.48 23.81 -1.72
CA HIS A 375 21.75 22.78 -0.95
C HIS A 375 20.54 23.33 -0.21
N GLY A 376 20.66 24.50 0.43
CA GLY A 376 19.55 25.14 1.15
C GLY A 376 18.42 25.60 0.23
N GLU A 377 18.73 26.06 -0.98
CA GLU A 377 17.72 26.45 -1.99
C GLU A 377 16.96 25.22 -2.51
N ALA A 378 17.69 24.14 -2.80
CA ALA A 378 17.10 22.88 -3.25
C ALA A 378 16.22 22.22 -2.17
N GLU A 379 16.62 22.34 -0.91
CA GLU A 379 15.82 21.90 0.25
C GLU A 379 14.50 22.68 0.33
N LYS A 380 14.58 24.02 0.27
CA LYS A 380 13.40 24.89 0.30
C LYS A 380 12.45 24.60 -0.85
N LEU A 381 12.96 24.47 -2.07
CA LEU A 381 12.16 24.15 -3.25
C LEU A 381 11.43 22.80 -3.11
N MET A 382 12.11 21.79 -2.58
CA MET A 382 11.50 20.48 -2.34
C MET A 382 10.43 20.54 -1.23
N LYS A 383 10.66 21.35 -0.19
CA LYS A 383 9.69 21.59 0.88
C LYS A 383 8.43 22.26 0.35
N ASP A 384 8.57 23.28 -0.49
CA ASP A 384 7.46 23.97 -1.14
C ASP A 384 6.69 23.00 -2.05
N PHE A 385 7.40 22.20 -2.85
CA PHE A 385 6.79 21.13 -3.66
C PHE A 385 5.99 20.14 -2.80
N ASN A 386 6.52 19.70 -1.65
CA ASN A 386 5.81 18.79 -0.75
C ASN A 386 4.54 19.41 -0.15
N ASN A 387 4.54 20.72 0.09
CA ASN A 387 3.39 21.42 0.66
C ASN A 387 2.23 21.58 -0.33
N ASN A 388 2.47 21.39 -1.63
CA ASN A 388 1.43 21.46 -2.66
C ASN A 388 0.55 20.21 -2.77
N PHE A 389 0.93 19.10 -2.12
CA PHE A 389 0.09 17.91 -2.03
C PHE A 389 -1.11 18.18 -1.12
N ASN A 390 -2.26 17.55 -1.38
CA ASN A 390 -3.43 17.61 -0.50
C ASN A 390 -3.11 17.03 0.89
N LYS A 391 -2.24 16.02 0.95
CA LYS A 391 -1.70 15.41 2.18
C LYS A 391 -0.17 15.42 2.17
N PRO A 392 0.47 16.55 2.53
CA PRO A 392 1.93 16.67 2.57
C PRO A 392 2.58 15.61 3.47
N LEU A 393 3.75 15.11 3.06
CA LEU A 393 4.54 14.23 3.92
C LEU A 393 5.19 15.04 5.05
N SER A 394 5.34 14.44 6.23
CA SER A 394 5.96 15.14 7.35
C SER A 394 7.41 15.50 7.05
N TRP A 395 7.82 16.70 7.46
CA TRP A 395 9.15 17.24 7.19
C TRP A 395 10.28 16.29 7.60
N ARG A 396 10.16 15.68 8.80
CA ARG A 396 11.15 14.74 9.33
C ARG A 396 11.37 13.52 8.43
N VAL A 397 10.32 13.02 7.79
CA VAL A 397 10.40 11.86 6.87
C VAL A 397 11.09 12.29 5.59
N ILE A 398 10.59 13.35 4.96
CA ILE A 398 11.13 13.86 3.70
C ILE A 398 12.59 14.27 3.79
N GLU A 399 12.98 14.95 4.86
CA GLU A 399 14.35 15.39 5.06
C GLU A 399 15.31 14.20 5.20
N ARG A 400 14.97 13.24 6.07
CA ARG A 400 15.74 12.00 6.26
C ARG A 400 15.97 11.25 4.95
N ASP A 401 14.95 11.24 4.10
CA ASP A 401 14.89 10.38 2.91
C ASP A 401 15.53 11.02 1.69
N THR A 402 15.62 12.36 1.66
CA THR A 402 16.18 13.12 0.55
C THR A 402 17.59 13.65 0.81
N ARG A 403 18.02 13.90 2.05
CA ARG A 403 19.35 14.46 2.40
C ARG A 403 20.56 13.79 1.75
N ASN A 404 20.45 12.52 1.35
CA ASN A 404 21.55 11.81 0.69
C ASN A 404 21.95 12.48 -0.63
N VAL A 405 21.03 13.20 -1.29
CA VAL A 405 21.31 13.87 -2.57
C VAL A 405 22.31 15.01 -2.45
N GLU A 406 22.58 15.51 -1.25
CA GLU A 406 23.64 16.50 -1.02
C GLU A 406 25.02 15.89 -1.21
N ARG A 407 25.18 14.64 -0.75
CA ARG A 407 26.44 13.88 -0.87
C ARG A 407 26.60 13.23 -2.22
N LYS A 408 25.48 12.82 -2.84
CA LYS A 408 25.50 12.07 -4.09
C LYS A 408 24.23 12.32 -4.90
N GLN A 409 24.39 12.92 -6.07
CA GLN A 409 23.29 13.11 -7.00
C GLN A 409 23.15 11.91 -7.95
N TYR A 410 21.94 11.73 -8.48
CA TYR A 410 21.55 10.57 -9.26
C TYR A 410 21.02 10.99 -10.62
N TYR A 411 21.57 10.41 -11.69
CA TYR A 411 21.06 10.61 -13.04
C TYR A 411 19.99 9.56 -13.38
N TYR A 412 18.72 9.98 -13.33
CA TYR A 412 17.59 9.14 -13.73
C TYR A 412 17.28 9.31 -15.22
N LYS A 413 17.02 8.21 -15.93
CA LYS A 413 16.53 8.27 -17.32
C LYS A 413 15.03 8.62 -17.30
N SER A 414 14.56 9.38 -18.30
CA SER A 414 13.13 9.73 -18.41
C SER A 414 12.22 8.50 -18.40
N LYS A 415 12.58 7.44 -19.15
CA LYS A 415 11.87 6.14 -19.12
C LYS A 415 11.75 5.56 -17.70
N THR A 416 12.78 5.68 -16.86
CA THR A 416 12.73 5.18 -15.48
C THR A 416 11.75 5.97 -14.63
N ILE A 417 11.68 7.29 -14.82
CA ILE A 417 10.75 8.15 -14.10
C ILE A 417 9.30 7.86 -14.52
N LEU A 418 9.04 7.84 -15.84
CA LEU A 418 7.73 7.52 -16.39
C LEU A 418 7.23 6.16 -15.91
N ASN A 419 8.06 5.11 -16.01
CA ASN A 419 7.71 3.76 -15.57
C ASN A 419 7.47 3.67 -14.05
N TYR A 420 8.20 4.45 -13.24
CA TYR A 420 8.03 4.42 -11.79
C TYR A 420 6.71 5.05 -11.37
N ILE A 421 6.28 6.11 -12.06
CA ILE A 421 5.02 6.81 -11.79
C ILE A 421 3.84 6.06 -12.43
N GLY A 422 4.09 5.33 -13.53
CA GLY A 422 3.05 4.64 -14.29
C GLY A 422 2.42 5.51 -15.39
N ILE A 423 3.09 6.58 -15.83
CA ILE A 423 2.57 7.48 -16.87
C ILE A 423 2.48 6.73 -18.20
N THR A 424 1.26 6.61 -18.72
CA THR A 424 0.93 6.09 -20.04
C THR A 424 1.30 7.06 -21.15
N GLN A 425 1.30 6.59 -22.39
CA GLN A 425 1.61 7.43 -23.55
C GLN A 425 0.56 8.54 -23.76
N GLU A 426 -0.71 8.28 -23.44
CA GLU A 426 -1.80 9.26 -23.53
C GLU A 426 -1.64 10.35 -22.49
N GLU A 427 -1.40 9.97 -21.22
CA GLU A 427 -1.12 10.91 -20.14
C GLU A 427 0.12 11.76 -20.44
N GLU A 428 1.19 11.18 -21.02
CA GLU A 428 2.40 11.92 -21.40
C GLU A 428 2.10 13.04 -22.42
N ILE A 429 1.19 12.79 -23.37
CA ILE A 429 0.75 13.79 -24.36
C ILE A 429 -0.07 14.88 -23.67
N ILE A 430 -1.04 14.50 -22.83
CA ILE A 430 -1.92 15.42 -22.10
C ILE A 430 -1.10 16.35 -21.20
N LEU A 431 -0.21 15.78 -20.39
CA LEU A 431 0.70 16.49 -19.48
C LEU A 431 1.64 17.47 -20.21
N SER A 432 1.89 17.26 -21.51
CA SER A 432 2.79 18.11 -22.31
C SER A 432 4.15 18.32 -21.65
N LEU A 433 4.76 17.22 -21.18
CA LEU A 433 6.07 17.21 -20.52
C LEU A 433 7.18 17.67 -21.48
N GLN A 434 8.28 18.24 -20.96
CA GLN A 434 9.38 18.78 -21.78
C GLN A 434 10.74 18.12 -21.50
N GLY A 435 11.09 17.88 -20.24
CA GLY A 435 12.31 17.23 -19.80
C GLY A 435 12.18 15.72 -19.58
N ILE A 436 10.99 15.23 -19.22
CA ILE A 436 10.68 13.82 -18.97
C ILE A 436 9.90 13.27 -20.15
N LEU A 437 10.61 12.76 -21.15
CA LEU A 437 10.01 12.26 -22.39
C LEU A 437 10.43 10.82 -22.72
N SER A 438 9.45 10.02 -23.14
CA SER A 438 9.61 8.71 -23.76
C SER A 438 10.29 8.85 -25.13
N LYS A 439 10.68 7.71 -25.73
CA LYS A 439 11.28 7.73 -27.07
C LYS A 439 10.19 7.99 -28.12
N GLU A 440 9.01 7.43 -27.85
CA GLU A 440 7.82 7.45 -28.65
C GLU A 440 7.31 8.88 -28.79
N GLU A 441 7.20 9.63 -27.69
CA GLU A 441 6.78 11.03 -27.73
C GLU A 441 7.82 11.94 -28.40
N LYS A 442 9.12 11.68 -28.21
CA LYS A 442 10.18 12.37 -28.95
C LYS A 442 10.06 12.15 -30.45
N ALA A 443 9.83 10.91 -30.87
CA ALA A 443 9.65 10.55 -32.27
C ALA A 443 8.40 11.21 -32.85
N ARG A 444 7.27 11.17 -32.12
CA ARG A 444 6.02 11.83 -32.52
C ARG A 444 6.22 13.34 -32.75
N ARG A 445 6.82 14.04 -31.77
CA ARG A 445 7.13 15.48 -31.89
C ARG A 445 8.06 15.77 -33.05
N ASN A 446 9.08 14.93 -33.28
CA ASN A 446 9.99 15.10 -34.39
C ASN A 446 9.26 14.94 -35.73
N ASN A 447 8.41 13.91 -35.88
CA ASN A 447 7.62 13.69 -37.09
C ASN A 447 6.69 14.86 -37.40
N ILE A 448 6.06 15.45 -36.37
CA ILE A 448 5.24 16.65 -36.53
C ILE A 448 6.08 17.82 -37.04
N ARG A 449 7.22 18.10 -36.41
CA ARG A 449 8.14 19.18 -36.82
C ARG A 449 8.64 18.97 -38.24
N THR A 450 9.05 17.76 -38.59
CA THR A 450 9.52 17.42 -39.95
C THR A 450 8.41 17.62 -40.97
N LYS A 451 7.17 17.17 -40.70
CA LYS A 451 6.03 17.42 -41.57
C LYS A 451 5.74 18.92 -41.74
N GLN A 452 5.82 19.69 -40.66
CA GLN A 452 5.65 21.14 -40.71
C GLN A 452 6.75 21.83 -41.52
N ALA A 453 8.01 21.50 -41.27
CA ALA A 453 9.16 22.02 -42.01
C ALA A 453 9.09 21.65 -43.50
N GLN A 454 8.70 20.41 -43.81
CA GLN A 454 8.51 19.97 -45.19
C GLN A 454 7.38 20.75 -45.87
N LYS A 455 6.23 20.95 -45.20
CA LYS A 455 5.15 21.81 -45.72
C LYS A 455 5.62 23.25 -45.95
N ALA A 456 6.43 23.81 -45.05
CA ALA A 456 6.99 25.15 -45.18
C ALA A 456 7.98 25.28 -46.35
N LYS A 457 8.80 24.25 -46.62
CA LYS A 457 9.74 24.23 -47.74
C LYS A 457 9.08 24.42 -49.11
N TYR A 458 7.85 23.94 -49.27
CA TYR A 458 7.11 24.05 -50.54
C TYR A 458 6.18 25.26 -50.59
N ARG A 459 6.25 26.17 -49.61
CA ARG A 459 5.44 27.39 -49.55
C ARG A 459 6.32 28.62 -49.72
N ASP A 460 5.80 29.66 -50.37
CA ASP A 460 6.45 30.97 -50.49
C ASP A 460 6.26 31.83 -49.22
N ALA A 461 6.73 33.08 -49.26
CA ALA A 461 6.57 34.04 -48.15
C ALA A 461 5.11 34.31 -47.77
N SER A 462 4.18 34.12 -48.72
CA SER A 462 2.73 34.25 -48.53
C SER A 462 2.05 32.94 -48.11
N GLY A 463 2.83 31.87 -47.91
CA GLY A 463 2.33 30.57 -47.46
C GLY A 463 1.65 29.74 -48.57
N LEU A 464 1.85 30.09 -49.85
CA LEU A 464 1.29 29.45 -51.03
C LEU A 464 2.28 28.46 -51.66
N THR A 465 1.76 27.33 -52.13
CA THR A 465 2.52 26.36 -52.92
C THR A 465 2.71 26.82 -54.36
N LYS A 466 3.69 26.27 -55.10
CA LYS A 466 3.91 26.59 -56.52
C LYS A 466 2.63 26.49 -57.39
N THR A 467 1.79 25.49 -57.13
CA THR A 467 0.52 25.30 -57.85
C THR A 467 -0.52 26.35 -57.47
N GLU A 468 -0.54 26.75 -56.20
CA GLU A 468 -1.40 27.83 -55.70
C GLU A 468 -0.95 29.18 -56.27
N ILE A 469 0.35 29.48 -56.31
CA ILE A 469 0.89 30.70 -56.95
C ILE A 469 0.53 30.75 -58.43
N LYS A 470 0.70 29.64 -59.16
CA LYS A 470 0.30 29.56 -60.58
C LYS A 470 -1.19 29.83 -60.76
N ARG A 471 -2.02 29.35 -59.82
CA ARG A 471 -3.47 29.62 -59.82
C ARG A 471 -3.79 31.08 -59.51
N LEU A 472 -3.13 31.67 -58.53
CA LEU A 472 -3.26 33.08 -58.18
C LEU A 472 -2.97 33.97 -59.39
N ASN A 473 -1.82 33.78 -60.03
CA ASN A 473 -1.43 34.56 -61.21
C ASN A 473 -2.44 34.40 -62.37
N GLU A 474 -2.95 33.18 -62.55
CA GLU A 474 -3.98 32.93 -63.56
C GLU A 474 -5.29 33.64 -63.23
N PHE A 475 -5.73 33.63 -61.97
CA PHE A 475 -6.93 34.35 -61.52
C PHE A 475 -6.79 35.86 -61.62
N ILE A 476 -5.63 36.42 -61.26
CA ILE A 476 -5.33 37.84 -61.46
C ILE A 476 -5.46 38.19 -62.94
N LYS A 477 -4.86 37.38 -63.84
CA LYS A 477 -4.93 37.64 -65.27
C LYS A 477 -6.36 37.56 -65.83
N ILE A 478 -7.15 36.59 -65.36
CA ILE A 478 -8.57 36.49 -65.73
C ILE A 478 -9.34 37.72 -65.24
N ALA A 479 -9.14 38.13 -63.99
CA ALA A 479 -9.79 39.30 -63.40
C ALA A 479 -9.43 40.61 -64.14
N GLU A 480 -8.16 40.79 -64.52
CA GLU A 480 -7.73 41.94 -65.33
C GLU A 480 -8.45 42.01 -66.67
N LEU A 481 -8.55 40.87 -67.38
CA LEU A 481 -9.23 40.80 -68.67
C LEU A 481 -10.75 41.00 -68.52
N GLU A 482 -11.34 40.48 -67.45
CA GLU A 482 -12.76 40.68 -67.14
C GLU A 482 -13.06 42.17 -66.84
N LEU A 483 -12.21 42.84 -66.08
CA LEU A 483 -12.32 44.28 -65.80
C LEU A 483 -12.06 45.17 -67.04
N GLN A 484 -11.37 44.64 -68.07
CA GLN A 484 -11.26 45.27 -69.39
C GLN A 484 -12.52 45.07 -70.27
N GLY A 485 -13.53 44.36 -69.75
CA GLY A 485 -14.81 44.14 -70.44
C GLY A 485 -14.83 42.92 -71.36
N LEU A 486 -13.82 42.04 -71.31
CA LEU A 486 -13.83 40.81 -72.11
C LEU A 486 -14.82 39.80 -71.54
N SER A 487 -15.58 39.15 -72.43
CA SER A 487 -16.43 38.02 -72.03
C SER A 487 -15.59 36.79 -71.66
N LEU A 488 -16.11 35.93 -70.79
CA LEU A 488 -15.45 34.67 -70.38
C LEU A 488 -15.02 33.79 -71.58
N ARG A 489 -15.77 33.81 -72.69
CA ARG A 489 -15.42 33.09 -73.93
C ARG A 489 -14.19 33.69 -74.61
N ALA A 490 -14.07 35.02 -74.64
CA ALA A 490 -12.91 35.71 -75.19
C ALA A 490 -11.67 35.48 -74.31
N ILE A 491 -11.82 35.56 -72.98
CA ILE A 491 -10.74 35.28 -72.02
C ILE A 491 -10.26 33.82 -72.17
N ALA A 492 -11.17 32.86 -72.27
CA ALA A 492 -10.82 31.46 -72.47
C ALA A 492 -10.02 31.24 -73.76
N LYS A 493 -10.39 31.92 -74.85
CA LYS A 493 -9.66 31.88 -76.13
C LYS A 493 -8.25 32.48 -76.00
N GLU A 494 -8.12 33.62 -75.33
CA GLU A 494 -6.82 34.28 -75.10
C GLU A 494 -5.87 33.42 -74.26
N LEU A 495 -6.41 32.73 -73.24
CA LEU A 495 -5.64 31.84 -72.37
C LEU A 495 -5.43 30.43 -72.95
N GLY A 496 -5.95 30.14 -74.15
CA GLY A 496 -5.85 28.83 -74.79
C GLY A 496 -6.60 27.71 -74.05
N LYS A 497 -7.74 28.02 -73.42
CA LYS A 497 -8.53 27.09 -72.59
C LYS A 497 -9.96 26.95 -73.09
N SER A 498 -10.62 25.87 -72.68
CA SER A 498 -12.05 25.70 -72.92
C SER A 498 -12.87 26.63 -71.98
N PRO A 499 -13.96 27.25 -72.46
CA PRO A 499 -14.83 28.07 -71.61
C PRO A 499 -15.43 27.30 -70.42
N SER A 500 -15.75 26.01 -70.59
CA SER A 500 -16.28 25.16 -69.52
C SER A 500 -15.26 24.98 -68.40
N THR A 501 -14.03 24.62 -68.76
CA THR A 501 -12.94 24.41 -67.80
C THR A 501 -12.61 25.69 -67.03
N LEU A 502 -12.68 26.84 -67.69
CA LEU A 502 -12.45 28.15 -67.06
C LEU A 502 -13.56 28.49 -66.06
N SER A 503 -14.83 28.29 -66.46
CA SER A 503 -15.99 28.53 -65.62
C SER A 503 -15.99 27.65 -64.36
N GLU A 504 -15.75 26.34 -64.53
CA GLU A 504 -15.64 25.40 -63.41
C GLU A 504 -14.55 25.81 -62.43
N LYS A 505 -13.42 26.27 -62.95
CA LYS A 505 -12.26 26.65 -62.12
C LYS A 505 -12.50 27.93 -61.33
N ILE A 506 -13.17 28.92 -61.91
CA ILE A 506 -13.53 30.19 -61.26
C ILE A 506 -14.60 29.97 -60.18
N ASN A 507 -15.58 29.11 -60.45
CA ASN A 507 -16.68 28.83 -59.53
C ASN A 507 -16.29 27.88 -58.38
N LYS A 508 -15.15 27.20 -58.49
CA LYS A 508 -14.66 26.30 -57.45
C LYS A 508 -14.12 27.06 -56.25
N THR A 509 -14.57 26.70 -55.06
CA THR A 509 -14.00 27.19 -53.80
C THR A 509 -12.70 26.46 -53.46
N TYR A 510 -11.67 27.22 -53.11
CA TYR A 510 -10.38 26.76 -52.63
C TYR A 510 -10.14 27.32 -51.22
N ASP A 511 -9.38 26.59 -50.40
CA ASP A 511 -9.11 26.97 -49.00
C ASP A 511 -8.37 28.31 -48.82
N LYS A 512 -7.74 28.85 -49.88
CA LYS A 512 -6.85 30.03 -49.78
C LYS A 512 -6.94 31.05 -50.92
N ILE A 513 -7.39 30.66 -52.10
CA ILE A 513 -7.35 31.53 -53.30
C ILE A 513 -8.65 31.34 -54.07
N ASN A 514 -9.63 32.20 -53.82
CA ASN A 514 -10.93 32.17 -54.49
C ASN A 514 -11.03 33.30 -55.51
N TYR A 515 -11.58 33.01 -56.69
CA TYR A 515 -11.61 33.99 -57.78
C TYR A 515 -12.37 35.28 -57.41
N LYS A 516 -13.50 35.18 -56.71
CA LYS A 516 -14.30 36.37 -56.33
C LYS A 516 -13.51 37.37 -55.48
N GLU A 517 -12.76 36.87 -54.50
CA GLU A 517 -11.90 37.69 -53.64
C GLU A 517 -10.78 38.34 -54.47
N ILE A 518 -10.14 37.57 -55.35
CA ILE A 518 -9.09 38.09 -56.25
C ILE A 518 -9.63 39.15 -57.21
N LEU A 519 -10.85 38.99 -57.73
CA LEU A 519 -11.49 39.97 -58.61
C LEU A 519 -11.69 41.31 -57.91
N GLU A 520 -12.19 41.29 -56.67
CA GLU A 520 -12.34 42.49 -55.83
C GLU A 520 -10.97 43.14 -55.53
N GLU A 521 -9.96 42.34 -55.19
CA GLU A 521 -8.62 42.84 -54.88
C GLU A 521 -7.93 43.49 -56.11
N VAL A 522 -8.12 42.91 -57.30
CA VAL A 522 -7.63 43.50 -58.57
C VAL A 522 -8.36 44.81 -58.87
N GLN A 523 -9.68 44.86 -58.64
CA GLN A 523 -10.48 46.08 -58.79
C GLN A 523 -10.01 47.21 -57.85
N GLN A 524 -9.59 46.85 -56.63
CA GLN A 524 -9.01 47.78 -55.65
C GLN A 524 -7.55 48.17 -55.97
N GLY A 525 -6.94 47.56 -56.99
CA GLY A 525 -5.60 47.92 -57.49
C GLY A 525 -4.44 47.30 -56.71
N LEU A 526 -4.69 46.29 -55.87
CA LEU A 526 -3.68 45.64 -55.02
C LEU A 526 -2.56 44.94 -55.82
N TYR A 527 -2.79 44.63 -57.10
CA TYR A 527 -1.86 43.90 -57.96
C TYR A 527 -1.16 44.76 -59.04
N LYS A 528 -1.40 46.07 -59.10
CA LYS A 528 -0.92 46.96 -60.19
C LYS A 528 0.62 47.09 -60.32
N ASN A 529 1.40 46.68 -59.32
CA ASN A 529 2.85 46.84 -59.28
C ASN A 529 3.67 45.53 -59.40
N ILE A 530 3.03 44.38 -59.63
CA ILE A 530 3.75 43.10 -59.76
C ILE A 530 4.11 42.87 -61.23
N ARG A 531 5.25 43.41 -61.68
CA ARG A 531 5.83 43.04 -62.98
C ARG A 531 6.25 41.57 -62.92
N VAL A 532 5.52 40.72 -63.64
CA VAL A 532 5.85 39.31 -63.87
C VAL A 532 7.18 39.24 -64.61
N ILE A 533 8.24 38.82 -63.92
CA ILE A 533 9.47 38.34 -64.56
C ILE A 533 9.12 36.97 -65.15
N GLY A 534 9.21 36.86 -66.48
CA GLY A 534 8.94 35.64 -67.24
C GLY A 534 9.95 34.53 -66.98
#